data_AF-A0A5R8M0A9-F1
#
_entry.id   AF-A0A5R8M0A9-F1
#
_cell.length_a   1.000
_cell.length_b   1.000
_cell.length_c   1.000
_cell.angle_alpha   90.00
_cell.angle_beta   90.00
_cell.angle_gamma   90.00
#
_symmetry.space_group_name_H-M   'P 1'
#
loop_
_entity.id
_entity.type
_entity.pdbx_description
1 polymer ?
#
loop_
_entity_poly.entity_id
_entity_poly.type
_entity_poly.pdbx_seq_one_letter_code
_entity_poly.pdbx_strand_id
1 'polypeptide(L)'
;MKKTTILLSTIFAFLFMACEGPQGPPGFDGLDGRDGRDGIDGQDGINILGKVVDIQGTFDAGNDYSIFYEFPQSIEVFETDVVLVYLLWDQTEDGNGDPVDIWRLMPQTRIIDQGLLQYNYDYTFFDVSIFLEADFDLATLLPGDTDNQVFRIAVLPAEAAQSGKLDVSNIHSVMGRLGVTEKDVQKVILK
;
A
#
# COMPACT_ATOMS: atom_id res chain seq x y z
N MET A 1 -55.62 -46.92 91.16
CA MET A 1 -54.92 -45.71 90.66
C MET A 1 -53.42 -45.96 90.75
N LYS A 2 -52.72 -46.26 89.63
CA LYS A 2 -51.22 -46.38 89.56
C LYS A 2 -50.67 -46.80 88.18
N LYS A 3 -51.51 -47.20 87.21
CA LYS A 3 -51.05 -47.71 85.91
C LYS A 3 -51.05 -46.67 84.76
N THR A 4 -51.74 -45.55 84.91
CA THR A 4 -51.84 -44.52 83.86
C THR A 4 -50.69 -43.51 83.87
N THR A 5 -49.94 -43.42 84.98
CA THR A 5 -48.82 -42.47 85.10
C THR A 5 -47.56 -42.91 84.35
N ILE A 6 -47.43 -44.20 84.03
CA ILE A 6 -46.24 -44.73 83.31
C ILE A 6 -46.35 -44.50 81.80
N LEU A 7 -47.56 -44.52 81.22
CA LEU A 7 -47.77 -44.33 79.78
C LEU A 7 -47.58 -42.88 79.32
N LEU A 8 -47.79 -41.89 80.18
CA LEU A 8 -47.58 -40.48 79.84
C LEU A 8 -46.10 -40.06 79.91
N SER A 9 -45.27 -40.81 80.65
CA SER A 9 -43.84 -40.55 80.76
C SER A 9 -43.04 -41.04 79.55
N THR A 10 -43.50 -42.08 78.85
CA THR A 10 -42.77 -42.68 77.72
C THR A 10 -42.93 -41.90 76.42
N ILE A 11 -44.02 -41.14 76.25
CA ILE A 11 -44.26 -40.29 75.08
C ILE A 11 -43.52 -38.96 75.15
N PHE A 12 -43.19 -38.46 76.35
CA PHE A 12 -42.45 -37.20 76.51
C PHE A 12 -40.93 -37.32 76.24
N ALA A 13 -40.39 -38.55 76.18
CA ALA A 13 -38.96 -38.79 75.95
C ALA A 13 -38.56 -38.76 74.46
N PHE A 14 -39.51 -38.81 73.52
CA PHE A 14 -39.21 -38.84 72.08
C PHE A 14 -39.16 -37.45 71.41
N LEU A 15 -39.53 -36.38 72.11
CA LEU A 15 -39.58 -35.02 71.55
C LEU A 15 -38.22 -34.30 71.53
N PHE A 16 -37.16 -34.89 72.06
CA PHE A 16 -35.83 -34.27 72.13
C PHE A 16 -34.76 -34.95 71.27
N MET A 17 -35.12 -35.88 70.38
CA MET A 17 -34.20 -36.33 69.31
C MET A 17 -34.21 -35.31 68.17
N ALA A 18 -33.63 -34.14 68.42
CA ALA A 18 -33.14 -33.29 67.35
C ALA A 18 -31.88 -33.95 66.79
N CYS A 19 -32.00 -34.64 65.66
CA CYS A 19 -30.84 -34.98 64.83
C CYS A 19 -30.34 -33.68 64.19
N GLU A 20 -29.56 -32.89 64.93
CA GLU A 20 -28.66 -31.94 64.30
C GLU A 20 -27.54 -32.76 63.66
N GLY A 21 -27.73 -33.09 62.38
CA GLY A 21 -26.65 -33.60 61.55
C GLY A 21 -25.58 -32.50 61.41
N PRO A 22 -24.29 -32.86 61.37
CA PRO A 22 -23.25 -31.87 61.14
C PRO A 22 -23.56 -31.09 59.86
N GLN A 23 -23.31 -29.78 59.88
CA GLN A 23 -23.42 -28.93 58.70
C GLN A 23 -22.67 -29.59 57.55
N GLY A 24 -23.33 -29.73 56.40
CA GLY A 24 -22.71 -30.29 55.20
C GLY A 24 -21.44 -29.50 54.84
N PRO A 25 -20.45 -30.14 54.21
CA PRO A 25 -19.25 -29.45 53.78
C PRO A 25 -19.61 -28.25 52.89
N PRO A 26 -18.82 -27.16 52.91
CA PRO A 26 -18.98 -26.05 51.99
C PRO A 26 -19.09 -26.54 50.54
N GLY A 27 -19.96 -25.91 49.75
CA GLY A 27 -20.06 -26.21 48.31
C GLY A 27 -18.71 -25.98 47.62
N PHE A 28 -18.43 -26.77 46.58
CA PHE A 28 -17.22 -26.57 45.79
C PHE A 28 -17.23 -25.20 45.12
N ASP A 29 -16.07 -24.56 45.06
CA ASP A 29 -15.89 -23.33 44.30
C ASP A 29 -16.17 -23.58 42.81
N GLY A 30 -16.76 -22.57 42.14
CA GLY A 30 -17.00 -22.62 40.71
C GLY A 30 -15.69 -22.67 39.93
N LEU A 31 -15.66 -23.42 38.83
CA LEU A 31 -14.49 -23.46 37.94
C LEU A 31 -14.31 -22.09 37.28
N ASP A 32 -13.07 -21.61 37.27
CA ASP A 32 -12.69 -20.42 36.51
C ASP A 32 -13.01 -20.60 35.01
N GLY A 33 -13.47 -19.51 34.38
CA GLY A 33 -13.69 -19.47 32.95
C GLY A 33 -12.38 -19.71 32.21
N ARG A 34 -12.41 -20.47 31.11
CA ARG A 34 -11.22 -20.65 30.28
C ARG A 34 -10.82 -19.31 29.67
N ASP A 35 -9.51 -19.04 29.66
CA ASP A 35 -8.96 -17.91 28.94
C ASP A 35 -9.38 -17.93 27.47
N GLY A 36 -9.63 -16.74 26.92
CA GLY A 36 -9.89 -16.56 25.50
C GLY A 36 -8.68 -17.02 24.68
N ARG A 37 -8.91 -17.55 23.48
CA ARG A 37 -7.81 -17.83 22.56
C ARG A 37 -7.18 -16.52 22.12
N ASP A 38 -5.85 -16.45 22.16
CA ASP A 38 -5.11 -15.38 21.53
C ASP A 38 -5.49 -15.27 20.05
N GLY A 39 -5.55 -14.04 19.54
CA GLY A 39 -5.73 -13.78 18.12
C GLY A 39 -4.54 -14.33 17.33
N ILE A 40 -4.79 -14.76 16.09
CA ILE A 40 -3.70 -15.12 15.17
C ILE A 40 -3.03 -13.80 14.75
N ASP A 41 -1.71 -13.71 14.91
CA ASP A 41 -0.94 -12.59 14.36
C ASP A 41 -1.20 -12.50 12.84
N GLY A 42 -1.46 -11.28 12.34
CA GLY A 42 -1.60 -11.06 10.91
C GLY A 42 -0.34 -11.48 10.18
N GLN A 43 -0.47 -12.11 9.01
CA GLN A 43 0.69 -12.37 8.16
C GLN A 43 1.33 -11.03 7.78
N ASP A 44 2.64 -10.92 7.97
CA ASP A 44 3.41 -9.79 7.45
C ASP A 44 3.11 -9.65 5.95
N GLY A 45 2.72 -8.44 5.55
CA GLY A 45 2.35 -8.12 4.17
C GLY A 45 3.44 -8.54 3.18
N ILE A 46 2.99 -9.05 2.03
CA ILE A 46 3.82 -9.44 0.88
C ILE A 46 4.89 -8.36 0.66
N ASN A 47 6.13 -8.78 0.44
CA ASN A 47 7.26 -7.90 0.15
C ASN A 47 6.94 -7.01 -1.06
N ILE A 48 6.42 -5.80 -0.80
CA ILE A 48 5.99 -4.85 -1.83
C ILE A 48 7.25 -4.21 -2.40
N LEU A 49 7.96 -4.96 -3.24
CA LEU A 49 9.02 -4.40 -4.07
C LEU A 49 8.36 -3.39 -5.00
N GLY A 50 8.39 -2.10 -4.64
CA GLY A 50 7.93 -1.04 -5.50
C GLY A 50 8.56 -1.16 -6.88
N LYS A 51 7.76 -0.91 -7.91
CA LYS A 51 8.16 -1.15 -9.29
C LYS A 51 8.50 0.16 -9.95
N VAL A 52 9.68 0.21 -10.57
CA VAL A 52 10.15 1.34 -11.36
C VAL A 52 10.52 0.80 -12.74
N VAL A 53 10.00 1.44 -13.78
CA VAL A 53 10.24 1.07 -15.17
C VAL A 53 10.50 2.31 -16.00
N ASP A 54 11.44 2.20 -16.92
CA ASP A 54 11.68 3.20 -17.95
C ASP A 54 10.96 2.78 -19.22
N ILE A 55 10.13 3.67 -19.76
CA ILE A 55 9.54 3.51 -21.08
C ILE A 55 10.14 4.54 -22.03
N GLN A 56 10.35 4.14 -23.28
CA GLN A 56 10.78 5.03 -24.35
C GLN A 56 9.75 4.99 -25.46
N GLY A 57 9.28 6.16 -25.91
CA GLY A 57 8.32 6.27 -27.00
C GLY A 57 8.47 7.57 -27.77
N THR A 58 7.76 7.64 -28.90
CA THR A 58 7.71 8.82 -29.76
C THR A 58 6.28 9.34 -29.81
N PHE A 59 6.08 10.64 -29.67
CA PHE A 59 4.80 11.30 -29.90
C PHE A 59 4.65 11.63 -31.38
N ASP A 60 3.60 11.16 -32.02
CA ASP A 60 3.34 11.47 -33.42
C ASP A 60 1.83 11.55 -33.74
N ALA A 61 1.51 11.96 -34.96
CA ALA A 61 0.12 12.06 -35.39
C ALA A 61 -0.59 10.69 -35.49
N GLY A 62 0.14 9.58 -35.53
CA GLY A 62 -0.40 8.22 -35.55
C GLY A 62 -0.87 7.74 -34.17
N ASN A 63 -0.30 8.27 -33.09
CA ASN A 63 -0.72 8.00 -31.72
C ASN A 63 -1.41 9.19 -31.03
N ASP A 64 -1.85 10.17 -31.82
CA ASP A 64 -2.48 11.40 -31.33
C ASP A 64 -1.64 12.12 -30.26
N TYR A 65 -0.31 12.07 -30.39
CA TYR A 65 0.65 12.60 -29.43
C TYR A 65 0.44 12.05 -28.00
N SER A 66 0.10 10.77 -27.91
CA SER A 66 -0.04 10.02 -26.66
C SER A 66 0.77 8.72 -26.68
N ILE A 67 1.40 8.41 -25.56
CA ILE A 67 2.16 7.19 -25.30
C ILE A 67 1.43 6.43 -24.20
N PHE A 68 0.96 5.23 -24.54
CA PHE A 68 0.23 4.35 -23.64
C PHE A 68 1.13 3.22 -23.13
N TYR A 69 1.08 2.95 -21.83
CA TYR A 69 1.77 1.84 -21.19
C TYR A 69 0.84 1.08 -20.24
N GLU A 70 0.50 -0.15 -20.59
CA GLU A 70 -0.23 -1.08 -19.73
C GLU A 70 0.75 -1.82 -18.81
N PHE A 71 0.44 -1.88 -17.52
CA PHE A 71 1.25 -2.61 -16.56
C PHE A 71 1.22 -4.12 -16.88
N PRO A 72 2.38 -4.78 -17.03
CA PRO A 72 2.43 -6.22 -17.23
C PRO A 72 1.98 -6.94 -15.94
N GLN A 73 1.51 -8.18 -16.06
CA GLN A 73 1.10 -9.00 -14.92
C GLN A 73 2.21 -9.26 -13.88
N SER A 74 3.47 -8.99 -14.22
CA SER A 74 4.61 -9.04 -13.28
C SER A 74 4.72 -7.81 -12.38
N ILE A 75 3.97 -6.74 -12.66
CA ILE A 75 3.86 -5.52 -11.87
C ILE A 75 2.46 -5.50 -11.27
N GLU A 76 2.37 -5.70 -9.97
CA GLU A 76 1.12 -5.57 -9.23
C GLU A 76 0.95 -4.11 -8.83
N VAL A 77 -0.17 -3.51 -9.22
CA VAL A 77 -0.55 -2.13 -8.89
C VAL A 77 -1.94 -2.17 -8.27
N PHE A 78 -2.08 -1.58 -7.09
CA PHE A 78 -3.35 -1.47 -6.40
C PHE A 78 -3.98 -0.10 -6.64
N GLU A 79 -5.31 0.00 -6.51
CA GLU A 79 -6.04 1.28 -6.58
C GLU A 79 -5.58 2.29 -5.50
N THR A 80 -4.97 1.80 -4.42
CA THR A 80 -4.41 2.63 -3.34
C THR A 80 -3.04 3.18 -3.66
N ASP A 81 -2.37 2.65 -4.67
CA ASP A 81 -0.99 3.03 -5.01
C ASP A 81 -0.97 4.35 -5.76
N VAL A 82 0.11 5.09 -5.58
CA VAL A 82 0.37 6.33 -6.31
C VAL A 82 1.31 6.02 -7.46
N VAL A 83 0.93 6.41 -8.68
CA VAL A 83 1.81 6.31 -9.84
C VAL A 83 2.43 7.67 -10.12
N LEU A 84 3.76 7.72 -10.07
CA LEU A 84 4.56 8.90 -10.36
C LEU A 84 5.28 8.71 -11.68
N VAL A 85 5.20 9.71 -12.56
CA VAL A 85 5.88 9.69 -13.85
C VAL A 85 6.87 10.83 -13.95
N TYR A 86 8.10 10.52 -14.33
CA TYR A 86 9.18 11.48 -14.50
C TYR A 86 9.60 11.50 -15.96
N LEU A 87 9.79 12.70 -16.50
CA LEU A 87 10.39 12.90 -17.82
C LEU A 87 11.92 12.98 -17.67
N LEU A 88 12.65 12.22 -18.48
CA LEU A 88 14.09 12.43 -18.66
C LEU A 88 14.29 13.77 -19.37
N TRP A 89 14.67 14.78 -18.61
CA TRP A 89 14.74 16.15 -19.09
C TRP A 89 16.04 16.45 -19.82
N ASP A 90 17.15 15.95 -19.28
CA ASP A 90 18.49 16.22 -19.78
C ASP A 90 19.48 15.17 -19.20
N GLN A 91 20.73 15.20 -19.65
CA GLN A 91 21.83 14.43 -19.10
C GLN A 91 23.01 15.34 -18.80
N THR A 92 23.66 15.13 -17.66
CA THR A 92 24.91 15.80 -17.29
C THR A 92 26.02 14.78 -17.05
N GLU A 93 27.18 15.21 -16.60
CA GLU A 93 28.32 14.33 -16.28
C GLU A 93 28.70 14.49 -14.81
N ASP A 94 29.08 13.39 -14.16
CA ASP A 94 29.63 13.42 -12.82
C ASP A 94 31.11 13.86 -12.80
N GLY A 95 31.75 13.86 -11.62
CA GLY A 95 33.16 14.21 -11.48
C GLY A 95 34.15 13.26 -12.19
N ASN A 96 33.69 12.12 -12.67
CA ASN A 96 34.46 11.12 -13.41
C ASN A 96 34.15 11.13 -14.92
N GLY A 97 33.20 11.95 -15.36
CA GLY A 97 32.73 11.99 -16.76
C GLY A 97 31.66 10.95 -17.09
N ASP A 98 31.09 10.28 -16.09
CA ASP A 98 30.00 9.33 -16.30
C ASP A 98 28.66 10.09 -16.47
N PRO A 99 27.78 9.69 -17.40
CA PRO A 99 26.52 10.37 -17.63
C PRO A 99 25.58 10.22 -16.43
N VAL A 100 24.89 11.31 -16.09
CA VAL A 100 23.91 11.39 -15.00
C VAL A 100 22.61 11.96 -15.53
N ASP A 101 21.54 11.18 -15.43
CA ASP A 101 20.22 11.56 -15.89
C ASP A 101 19.59 12.63 -14.99
N ILE A 102 18.98 13.64 -15.62
CA ILE A 102 18.22 14.70 -14.95
C ILE A 102 16.74 14.44 -15.17
N TRP A 103 16.07 14.01 -14.10
CA TRP A 103 14.64 13.69 -14.11
C TRP A 103 13.81 14.84 -13.57
N ARG A 104 12.62 15.04 -14.14
CA ARG A 104 11.60 15.96 -13.60
C ARG A 104 10.27 15.25 -13.45
N LEU A 105 9.67 15.35 -12.27
CA LEU A 105 8.32 14.86 -12.01
C LEU A 105 7.30 15.60 -12.91
N MET A 106 6.43 14.86 -13.58
CA MET A 106 5.38 15.43 -14.42
C MET A 106 4.17 15.93 -13.60
N PRO A 107 3.39 16.90 -14.11
CA PRO A 107 3.46 17.51 -15.44
C PRO A 107 4.64 18.49 -15.61
N GLN A 108 5.03 18.76 -16.86
CA GLN A 108 6.07 19.73 -17.21
C GLN A 108 5.58 20.66 -18.32
N THR A 109 5.66 21.98 -18.09
CA THR A 109 5.30 23.01 -19.07
C THR A 109 6.55 23.64 -19.66
N ARG A 110 6.56 23.83 -20.98
CA ARG A 110 7.59 24.50 -21.75
C ARG A 110 6.98 25.67 -22.50
N ILE A 111 7.72 26.77 -22.51
CA ILE A 111 7.42 27.91 -23.37
C ILE A 111 8.39 27.80 -24.54
N ILE A 112 7.85 27.54 -25.73
CA ILE A 112 8.60 27.43 -26.98
C ILE A 112 8.11 28.50 -27.96
N ASP A 113 8.77 28.64 -29.10
CA ASP A 113 8.47 29.70 -30.07
C ASP A 113 7.03 29.64 -30.61
N GLN A 114 6.44 28.45 -30.66
CA GLN A 114 5.07 28.19 -31.11
C GLN A 114 4.01 28.54 -30.06
N GLY A 115 4.35 28.50 -28.76
CA GLY A 115 3.41 28.69 -27.66
C GLY A 115 3.74 27.86 -26.42
N LEU A 116 2.71 27.46 -25.68
CA LEU A 116 2.80 26.63 -24.48
C LEU A 116 2.67 25.16 -24.86
N LEU A 117 3.69 24.37 -24.52
CA LEU A 117 3.69 22.91 -24.62
C LEU A 117 3.69 22.30 -23.22
N GLN A 118 2.84 21.32 -22.97
CA GLN A 118 2.78 20.61 -21.70
C GLN A 118 2.88 19.10 -21.92
N TYR A 119 3.79 18.47 -21.18
CA TYR A 119 3.84 17.01 -21.00
C TYR A 119 2.99 16.68 -19.78
N ASN A 120 1.97 15.86 -19.97
CA ASN A 120 1.02 15.50 -18.94
C ASN A 120 0.79 13.99 -18.92
N TYR A 121 0.17 13.50 -17.85
CA TYR A 121 -0.23 12.10 -17.79
C TYR A 121 -1.46 11.89 -16.94
N ASP A 122 -2.15 10.80 -17.21
CA ASP A 122 -3.10 10.17 -16.30
C ASP A 122 -2.71 8.71 -16.10
N TYR A 123 -3.32 8.07 -15.10
CA TYR A 123 -3.08 6.67 -14.81
C TYR A 123 -4.29 6.01 -14.18
N THR A 124 -4.33 4.69 -14.30
CA THR A 124 -5.17 3.79 -13.54
C THR A 124 -4.29 2.74 -12.86
N PHE A 125 -4.89 1.77 -12.18
CA PHE A 125 -4.13 0.61 -11.70
C PHE A 125 -3.80 -0.39 -12.83
N PHE A 126 -4.32 -0.17 -14.05
CA PHE A 126 -4.00 -0.98 -15.22
C PHE A 126 -2.92 -0.34 -16.11
N ASP A 127 -2.86 0.98 -16.18
CA ASP A 127 -2.09 1.67 -17.20
C ASP A 127 -1.69 3.11 -16.85
N VAL A 128 -0.82 3.66 -17.69
CA VAL A 128 -0.42 5.06 -17.72
C VAL A 128 -0.57 5.58 -19.15
N SER A 129 -1.21 6.74 -19.31
CA SER A 129 -1.28 7.48 -20.58
C SER A 129 -0.51 8.78 -20.43
N ILE A 130 0.53 8.98 -21.24
CA ILE A 130 1.35 10.18 -21.25
C ILE A 130 1.06 10.92 -22.54
N PHE A 131 0.78 12.21 -22.49
CA PHE A 131 0.33 12.95 -23.68
C PHE A 131 0.83 14.40 -23.69
N LEU A 132 0.84 14.97 -24.89
CA LEU A 132 1.16 16.37 -25.10
C LEU A 132 -0.12 17.22 -25.20
N GLU A 133 -0.12 18.35 -24.50
CA GLU A 133 -1.14 19.39 -24.63
C GLU A 133 -0.47 20.69 -25.09
N ALA A 134 -1.09 21.41 -26.02
CA ALA A 134 -0.56 22.68 -26.51
C ALA A 134 -1.67 23.66 -26.92
N ASP A 135 -1.33 24.95 -26.97
CA ASP A 135 -2.17 26.01 -27.54
C ASP A 135 -1.89 26.27 -29.03
N PHE A 136 -1.11 25.39 -29.66
CA PHE A 136 -0.74 25.39 -31.08
C PHE A 136 -0.84 23.98 -31.68
N ASP A 137 -0.63 23.86 -32.99
CA ASP A 137 -0.64 22.58 -33.70
C ASP A 137 0.58 21.71 -33.36
N LEU A 138 0.36 20.57 -32.69
CA LEU A 138 1.40 19.61 -32.29
C LEU A 138 2.18 19.04 -33.49
N ALA A 139 1.63 19.08 -34.71
CA ALA A 139 2.35 18.71 -35.94
C ALA A 139 3.54 19.62 -36.27
N THR A 140 3.67 20.75 -35.57
CA THR A 140 4.77 21.70 -35.72
C THR A 140 5.92 21.49 -34.73
N LEU A 141 5.81 20.49 -33.83
CA LEU A 141 6.86 20.16 -32.88
C LEU A 141 8.11 19.61 -33.56
N LEU A 142 9.25 19.86 -32.93
CA LEU A 142 10.54 19.35 -33.40
C LEU A 142 10.81 17.95 -32.81
N PRO A 143 11.64 17.12 -33.46
CA PRO A 143 12.01 15.80 -32.96
C PRO A 143 12.54 15.77 -31.53
N GLY A 144 13.16 16.87 -31.06
CA GLY A 144 13.63 16.96 -29.67
C GLY A 144 12.50 16.96 -28.63
N ASP A 145 11.29 17.35 -29.03
CA ASP A 145 10.11 17.39 -28.16
C ASP A 145 9.28 16.11 -28.27
N THR A 146 9.41 15.37 -29.38
CA THR A 146 8.53 14.25 -29.73
C THR A 146 9.21 12.89 -29.72
N ASP A 147 10.46 12.79 -30.20
CA ASP A 147 11.05 11.51 -30.57
C ASP A 147 11.82 10.89 -29.41
N ASN A 148 11.68 9.56 -29.24
CA ASN A 148 12.47 8.75 -28.32
C ASN A 148 12.50 9.27 -26.86
N GLN A 149 11.43 9.96 -26.45
CA GLN A 149 11.24 10.51 -25.12
C GLN A 149 11.25 9.38 -24.10
N VAL A 150 11.92 9.58 -22.97
CA VAL A 150 12.07 8.57 -21.93
C VAL A 150 11.33 9.02 -20.68
N PHE A 151 10.46 8.13 -20.18
CA PHE A 151 9.70 8.34 -18.96
C PHE A 151 10.01 7.26 -17.96
N ARG A 152 10.22 7.65 -16.71
CA ARG A 152 10.36 6.74 -15.58
C ARG A 152 9.07 6.70 -14.79
N ILE A 153 8.44 5.54 -14.74
CA ILE A 153 7.19 5.29 -14.03
C ILE A 153 7.54 4.58 -12.72
N ALA A 154 7.15 5.16 -11.60
CA ALA A 154 7.31 4.58 -10.28
C ALA A 154 5.95 4.32 -9.62
N VAL A 155 5.66 3.06 -9.31
CA VAL A 155 4.48 2.66 -8.53
C VAL A 155 4.87 2.69 -7.06
N LEU A 156 4.29 3.64 -6.32
CA LEU A 156 4.54 3.87 -4.91
C LEU A 156 3.37 3.32 -4.08
N PRO A 157 3.58 2.22 -3.33
CA PRO A 157 2.55 1.66 -2.47
C PRO A 157 2.06 2.67 -1.42
N ALA A 158 0.78 2.59 -1.04
CA ALA A 158 0.19 3.50 -0.06
C ALA A 158 0.96 3.55 1.28
N GLU A 159 1.42 2.41 1.78
CA GLU A 159 2.21 2.30 3.01
C GLU A 159 3.58 2.98 2.87
N ALA A 160 4.16 2.91 1.67
CA ALA A 160 5.41 3.58 1.34
C ALA A 160 5.24 5.10 1.26
N ALA A 161 4.08 5.57 0.80
CA ALA A 161 3.73 6.99 0.75
C ALA A 161 3.41 7.59 2.13
N GLN A 162 2.90 6.79 3.08
CA GLN A 162 2.44 7.29 4.39
C GLN A 162 3.56 7.58 5.40
N SER A 163 4.72 6.91 5.32
CA SER A 163 5.74 7.07 6.36
C SER A 163 6.71 8.23 6.05
N GLY A 164 6.43 9.40 6.63
CA GLY A 164 7.35 10.54 6.65
C GLY A 164 7.35 11.40 5.37
N LYS A 165 8.17 12.46 5.37
CA LYS A 165 8.33 13.41 4.25
C LYS A 165 9.14 12.77 3.11
N LEU A 166 8.53 11.86 2.35
CA LEU A 166 9.11 11.39 1.09
C LEU A 166 9.09 12.54 0.08
N ASP A 167 10.25 12.89 -0.48
CA ASP A 167 10.33 13.89 -1.55
C ASP A 167 10.06 13.23 -2.90
N VAL A 168 8.79 13.24 -3.31
CA VAL A 168 8.35 12.68 -4.60
C VAL A 168 8.80 13.50 -5.80
N SER A 169 9.37 14.71 -5.62
CA SER A 169 9.92 15.46 -6.75
C SER A 169 11.29 14.93 -7.20
N ASN A 170 11.97 14.17 -6.33
CA ASN A 170 13.25 13.56 -6.59
C ASN A 170 13.11 12.04 -6.72
N ILE A 171 13.25 11.54 -7.95
CA ILE A 171 13.13 10.11 -8.25
C ILE A 171 14.08 9.24 -7.41
N HIS A 172 15.28 9.73 -7.08
CA HIS A 172 16.23 8.96 -6.26
C HIS A 172 15.70 8.76 -4.83
N SER A 173 14.93 9.71 -4.31
CA SER A 173 14.25 9.57 -3.02
C SER A 173 13.18 8.48 -3.07
N VAL A 174 12.39 8.47 -4.15
CA VAL A 174 11.36 7.45 -4.40
C VAL A 174 11.97 6.07 -4.61
N MET A 175 12.97 5.94 -5.47
CA MET A 175 13.68 4.67 -5.70
C MET A 175 14.34 4.15 -4.42
N GLY A 176 14.99 5.01 -3.65
CA GLY A 176 15.57 4.66 -2.36
C GLY A 176 14.51 4.16 -1.36
N ARG A 177 13.31 4.74 -1.39
CA ARG A 177 12.18 4.29 -0.58
C ARG A 177 11.66 2.92 -1.00
N LEU A 178 11.67 2.63 -2.29
CA LEU A 178 11.23 1.35 -2.86
C LEU A 178 12.32 0.26 -2.80
N GLY A 179 13.54 0.61 -2.40
CA GLY A 179 14.68 -0.29 -2.42
C GLY A 179 15.16 -0.64 -3.83
N VAL A 180 14.91 0.24 -4.80
CA VAL A 180 15.26 0.05 -6.22
C VAL A 180 16.53 0.84 -6.54
N THR A 181 17.43 0.24 -7.32
CA THR A 181 18.61 0.92 -7.88
C THR A 181 18.49 1.05 -9.40
N GLU A 182 19.33 1.88 -10.03
CA GLU A 182 19.35 2.04 -11.50
C GLU A 182 19.52 0.71 -12.26
N LYS A 183 20.17 -0.28 -11.65
CA LYS A 183 20.38 -1.61 -12.28
C LYS A 183 19.11 -2.45 -12.32
N ASP A 184 18.16 -2.14 -11.45
CA ASP A 184 16.90 -2.86 -11.32
C ASP A 184 15.82 -2.29 -12.25
N VAL A 185 16.02 -1.07 -12.77
CA VAL A 185 15.08 -0.39 -13.65
C VAL A 185 15.12 -1.01 -15.04
N GLN A 186 14.01 -1.62 -15.43
CA GLN A 186 13.87 -2.20 -16.77
C GLN A 186 13.54 -1.11 -17.78
N LYS A 187 14.14 -1.20 -18.97
CA LYS A 187 13.83 -0.30 -20.09
C LYS A 187 12.96 -1.01 -21.13
N VAL A 188 11.83 -0.40 -21.46
CA VAL A 188 10.88 -0.85 -22.48
C VAL A 188 10.86 0.15 -23.63
N ILE A 189 11.06 -0.30 -24.85
CA ILE A 189 10.95 0.53 -26.05
C ILE A 189 9.59 0.25 -26.69
N LEU A 190 8.75 1.27 -26.73
CA LEU A 190 7.43 1.24 -27.36
C LEU A 190 7.59 1.50 -28.86
N LYS A 191 6.77 0.82 -29.67
CA LYS A 191 6.81 0.88 -31.13
C LYS A 191 5.69 1.73 -31.68
#